data_AF-A0A929VRG0-F1
#
_entry.id   AF-A0A929VRG0-F1
#
_cell.length_a   1.000
_cell.length_b   1.000
_cell.length_c   1.000
_cell.angle_alpha   90.00
_cell.angle_beta   90.00
_cell.angle_gamma   90.00
#
_symmetry.space_group_name_H-M   'P 1'
#
loop_
_entity.id
_entity.type
_entity.pdbx_description
1 polymer ?
#
loop_
_entity_poly.entity_id
_entity_poly.type
_entity_poly.pdbx_seq_one_letter_code
_entity_poly.pdbx_strand_id
1 'polypeptide(L)'
;MYKIALDALKTRFEGISESVLDRMAKKIAKTATTAEEVKSTVEEVTIQQIIDAEGDRRATDAQKTAVANYERKHGLKDGKSIEPSEQNEPTEPHGNKDPEDMPQWAKTLVENNAKLQQQLAAMSTERITNDRKQQLSAVVEQLPEHLQKPYARMKLGGLSDEEFKTTLEDVKTEVGGIVDNLKQSGLVFARPLAGEKKDAQELSKAQLEAITHRDGTASKDGQPF
;
A
#
# COMPACT_ATOMS: atom_id res chain seq x y z
N MET A 1 1.35 43.61 5.38
CA MET A 1 2.80 43.43 5.65
C MET A 1 3.33 42.08 5.17
N TYR A 2 2.79 40.94 5.63
CA TYR A 2 3.26 39.60 5.22
C TYR A 2 3.32 39.37 3.70
N LYS A 3 2.23 39.62 2.97
CA LYS A 3 2.21 39.44 1.51
C LYS A 3 3.27 40.29 0.79
N ILE A 4 3.43 41.54 1.21
CA ILE A 4 4.43 42.47 0.67
C ILE A 4 5.85 41.95 0.94
N ALA A 5 6.12 41.43 2.14
CA ALA A 5 7.42 40.86 2.50
C ALA A 5 7.72 39.57 1.73
N LEU A 6 6.73 38.71 1.54
CA LEU A 6 6.88 37.46 0.81
C LEU A 6 7.15 37.71 -0.67
N ASP A 7 6.41 38.62 -1.29
CA ASP A 7 6.61 38.99 -2.69
C ASP A 7 7.99 39.63 -2.91
N ALA A 8 8.42 40.54 -2.02
CA ALA A 8 9.76 41.13 -2.07
C ALA A 8 10.88 40.10 -1.89
N LEU A 9 10.72 39.12 -1.00
CA LEU A 9 11.67 38.02 -0.81
C LEU A 9 11.74 37.12 -2.04
N LYS A 10 10.61 36.82 -2.70
CA LYS A 10 10.57 36.03 -3.94
C LYS A 10 11.32 36.72 -5.07
N THR A 11 11.18 38.04 -5.20
CA THR A 11 11.90 38.83 -6.22
C THR A 11 13.39 38.88 -5.95
N ARG A 12 13.82 38.97 -4.68
CA ARG A 12 15.25 39.02 -4.32
C ARG A 12 15.95 37.66 -4.41
N PHE A 13 15.23 36.59 -4.07
CA PHE A 13 15.77 35.23 -3.97
C PHE A 13 15.11 34.30 -4.98
N GLU A 14 15.34 34.59 -6.25
CA GLU A 14 14.86 33.75 -7.35
C GLU A 14 15.40 32.31 -7.22
N GLY A 15 14.52 31.32 -7.39
CA GLY A 15 14.86 29.90 -7.27
C GLY A 15 14.69 29.30 -5.86
N ILE A 16 14.43 30.10 -4.82
CA ILE A 16 14.05 29.58 -3.49
C ILE A 16 12.53 29.36 -3.43
N SER A 17 12.09 28.23 -2.87
CA SER A 17 10.65 27.93 -2.76
C SER A 17 9.95 28.88 -1.78
N GLU A 18 8.70 29.21 -2.08
CA GLU A 18 7.85 30.05 -1.22
C GLU A 18 7.72 29.51 0.21
N SER A 19 7.69 28.17 0.36
CA SER A 19 7.63 27.50 1.66
C SER A 19 8.83 27.78 2.57
N VAL A 20 10.00 28.04 1.99
CA VAL A 20 11.25 28.36 2.68
C VAL A 20 11.29 29.85 3.06
N LEU A 21 10.75 30.72 2.20
CA LEU A 21 10.68 32.17 2.43
C LEU A 21 9.59 32.57 3.45
N ASP A 22 8.58 31.73 3.66
CA ASP A 22 7.41 31.98 4.51
C ASP A 22 7.77 32.45 5.93
N ARG A 23 8.72 31.78 6.60
CA ARG A 23 9.10 32.11 7.98
C ARG A 23 9.80 33.47 8.07
N MET A 24 10.65 33.78 7.10
CA MET A 24 11.32 35.08 7.01
C MET A 24 10.32 36.19 6.74
N ALA A 25 9.37 35.97 5.82
CA ALA A 25 8.28 36.90 5.55
C ALA A 25 7.42 37.14 6.81
N LYS A 26 7.11 36.10 7.59
CA LYS A 26 6.40 36.22 8.88
C LYS A 26 7.20 37.01 9.91
N LYS A 27 8.52 36.84 9.97
CA LYS A 27 9.39 37.57 10.90
C LYS A 27 9.43 39.05 10.55
N ILE A 28 9.66 39.38 9.28
CA ILE A 28 9.67 40.76 8.77
C ILE A 28 8.30 41.42 8.97
N ALA A 29 7.21 40.70 8.70
CA ALA A 29 5.86 41.24 8.86
C ALA A 29 5.43 41.50 10.30
N LYS A 30 6.12 40.92 11.29
CA LYS A 30 5.91 41.20 12.71
C LYS A 30 6.64 42.45 13.18
N THR A 31 7.75 42.81 12.52
CA THR A 31 8.61 43.93 12.93
C THR A 31 8.43 45.17 12.06
N ALA A 32 8.07 44.99 10.78
CA ALA A 32 7.85 46.07 9.84
C ALA A 32 6.37 46.50 9.82
N THR A 33 6.16 47.80 9.96
CA THR A 33 4.85 48.45 9.97
C THR A 33 4.53 49.17 8.67
N THR A 34 5.55 49.52 7.87
CA THR A 34 5.40 50.16 6.56
C THR A 34 6.02 49.36 5.41
N ALA A 35 5.57 49.59 4.17
CA ALA A 35 6.07 48.88 2.99
C ALA A 35 7.55 49.20 2.68
N GLU A 36 8.01 50.40 3.03
CA GLU A 36 9.41 50.82 2.89
C GLU A 36 10.31 50.09 3.88
N GLU A 37 9.87 49.93 5.14
CA GLU A 37 10.57 49.12 6.14
C GLU A 37 10.72 47.66 5.71
N VAL A 38 9.67 47.09 5.10
CA VAL A 38 9.74 45.74 4.54
C VAL A 38 10.79 45.65 3.45
N LYS A 39 10.85 46.64 2.55
CA LYS A 39 11.81 46.62 1.45
C LYS A 39 13.25 46.74 1.97
N SER A 40 13.50 47.65 2.91
CA SER A 40 14.81 47.81 3.57
C SER A 40 15.24 46.54 4.31
N THR A 41 14.34 45.93 5.09
CA THR A 41 14.66 44.72 5.84
C THR A 41 14.89 43.52 4.92
N VAL A 42 14.10 43.36 3.86
CA VAL A 42 14.33 42.32 2.83
C VAL A 42 15.67 42.54 2.13
N GLU A 43 16.08 43.79 1.93
CA GLU A 43 17.38 44.13 1.34
C GLU A 43 18.58 43.76 2.23
N GLU A 44 18.38 43.62 3.53
CA GLU A 44 19.39 43.17 4.50
C GLU A 44 19.38 41.66 4.74
N VAL A 45 18.31 40.96 4.35
CA VAL A 45 18.23 39.50 4.49
C VAL A 45 19.31 38.84 3.63
N THR A 46 19.97 37.85 4.21
CA THR A 46 20.96 37.02 3.51
C THR A 46 20.45 35.60 3.31
N ILE A 47 21.01 34.89 2.32
CA ILE A 47 20.67 33.48 2.06
C ILE A 47 20.98 32.60 3.28
N GLN A 48 22.04 32.90 4.05
CA GLN A 48 22.36 32.15 5.27
C GLN A 48 21.25 32.25 6.32
N GLN A 49 20.68 33.44 6.53
CA GLN A 49 19.55 33.61 7.45
C GLN A 49 18.30 32.83 7.02
N ILE A 50 18.11 32.64 5.70
CA ILE A 50 17.03 31.82 5.16
C ILE A 50 17.31 30.34 5.42
N ILE A 51 18.55 29.88 5.21
CA ILE A 51 18.99 28.51 5.49
C ILE A 51 18.83 28.20 6.99
N ASP A 52 19.29 29.08 7.87
CA ASP A 52 19.18 28.93 9.32
C ASP A 52 17.71 28.87 9.76
N ALA A 53 16.85 29.72 9.19
CA ALA A 53 15.43 29.73 9.51
C ALA A 53 14.70 28.44 9.05
N GLU A 54 15.10 27.86 7.92
CA GLU A 54 14.59 26.57 7.44
C GLU A 54 15.15 25.40 8.24
N GLY A 55 16.42 25.46 8.65
CA GLY A 55 17.03 24.49 9.58
C GLY A 55 16.30 24.46 10.92
N ASP A 56 16.05 25.61 11.51
CA ASP A 56 15.29 25.76 12.76
C ASP A 56 13.85 25.25 12.63
N ARG A 57 13.21 25.49 11.46
CA ARG A 57 11.89 24.92 11.17
C ARG A 57 11.93 23.40 11.23
N ARG A 58 12.85 22.77 10.50
CA ARG A 58 12.94 21.31 10.43
C ARG A 58 13.27 20.71 11.79
N ALA A 59 14.15 21.33 12.56
CA ALA A 59 14.47 20.91 13.92
C ALA A 59 13.24 21.00 14.84
N THR A 60 12.51 22.11 14.81
CA THR A 60 11.29 22.31 15.60
C THR A 60 10.20 21.32 15.22
N ASP A 61 9.98 21.12 13.92
CA ASP A 61 8.95 20.20 13.42
C ASP A 61 9.29 18.75 13.80
N ALA A 62 10.56 18.35 13.66
CA ALA A 62 11.03 17.03 14.10
C ALA A 62 10.83 16.82 15.61
N GLN A 63 11.16 17.82 16.44
CA GLN A 63 10.93 17.74 17.88
C GLN A 63 9.44 17.60 18.22
N LYS A 64 8.58 18.42 17.62
CA LYS A 64 7.13 18.35 17.83
C LYS A 64 6.55 17.00 17.41
N THR A 65 6.97 16.48 16.25
CA THR A 65 6.54 15.17 15.77
C THR A 65 7.05 14.04 16.67
N ALA A 66 8.29 14.13 17.17
CA ALA A 66 8.83 13.15 18.10
C ALA A 66 8.05 13.13 19.42
N VAL A 67 7.78 14.30 20.01
CA VAL A 67 6.98 14.44 21.23
C VAL A 67 5.57 13.91 21.00
N ALA A 68 4.88 14.34 19.94
CA ALA A 68 3.52 13.89 19.65
C ALA A 68 3.44 12.37 19.42
N ASN A 69 4.44 11.78 18.73
CA ASN A 69 4.50 10.33 18.54
C ASN A 69 4.77 9.58 19.84
N TYR A 70 5.63 10.11 20.70
CA TYR A 70 5.92 9.54 22.02
C TYR A 70 4.68 9.60 22.92
N GLU A 71 4.05 10.76 23.00
CA GLU A 71 2.81 10.99 23.76
C GLU A 71 1.69 10.06 23.31
N ARG A 72 1.46 9.96 22.00
CA ARG A 72 0.47 9.02 21.43
C ARG A 72 0.80 7.56 21.73
N LYS A 73 2.08 7.16 21.66
CA LYS A 73 2.50 5.78 21.89
C LYS A 73 2.33 5.36 23.35
N HIS A 74 2.47 6.31 24.27
CA HIS A 74 2.50 6.03 25.71
C HIS A 74 1.27 6.57 26.46
N GLY A 75 0.24 7.04 25.76
CA GLY A 75 -0.95 7.61 26.39
C GLY A 75 -0.60 8.79 27.29
N LEU A 76 0.15 9.76 26.76
CA LEU A 76 0.41 11.01 27.44
C LEU A 76 -0.13 12.18 26.63
N LYS A 77 -0.33 13.30 27.30
CA LYS A 77 -0.53 14.61 26.70
C LYS A 77 0.17 15.65 27.55
N ASP A 78 0.98 16.51 26.94
CA ASP A 78 1.83 17.49 27.63
C ASP A 78 2.69 16.84 28.74
N GLY A 79 3.23 15.65 28.46
CA GLY A 79 4.05 14.86 29.40
C GLY A 79 3.30 14.27 30.61
N LYS A 80 1.97 14.36 30.66
CA LYS A 80 1.15 13.77 31.73
C LYS A 80 0.39 12.54 31.23
N SER A 81 0.38 11.48 32.04
CA SER A 81 -0.41 10.27 31.74
C SER A 81 -1.88 10.64 31.65
N ILE A 82 -2.52 10.24 30.57
CA ILE A 82 -3.97 10.14 30.50
C ILE A 82 -4.30 8.72 31.00
N GLU A 83 -4.93 8.60 32.17
CA GLU A 83 -5.38 7.29 32.67
C GLU A 83 -6.25 6.61 31.62
N PRO A 84 -6.20 5.26 31.51
CA PRO A 84 -7.04 4.54 30.56
C PRO A 84 -8.49 4.55 31.08
N SER A 85 -9.23 5.62 30.78
CA SER A 85 -10.68 5.47 30.70
C SER A 85 -10.93 4.55 29.51
N GLU A 86 -11.54 3.41 29.79
CA GLU A 86 -12.11 2.51 28.80
C GLU A 86 -13.02 3.33 27.88
N GLN A 87 -12.50 3.73 26.73
CA GLN A 87 -13.22 3.99 25.48
C GLN A 87 -12.21 4.49 24.44
N ASN A 88 -11.84 3.58 23.55
CA ASN A 88 -11.56 3.93 22.17
C ASN A 88 -12.86 4.49 21.57
N GLU A 89 -13.11 5.79 21.76
CA GLU A 89 -13.93 6.56 20.84
C GLU A 89 -13.11 7.77 20.38
N PRO A 90 -13.15 8.13 19.08
CA PRO A 90 -12.49 9.33 18.58
C PRO A 90 -13.04 10.54 19.32
N THR A 91 -12.26 11.11 20.24
CA THR A 91 -12.74 12.25 21.03
C THR A 91 -12.79 13.47 20.13
N GLU A 92 -14.02 13.93 19.90
CA GLU A 92 -14.37 15.22 19.33
C GLU A 92 -13.55 16.37 19.94
N PRO A 93 -13.28 17.45 19.20
CA PRO A 93 -12.64 18.63 19.76
C PRO A 93 -13.55 19.25 20.83
N HIS A 94 -13.11 19.19 22.09
CA HIS A 94 -13.75 19.91 23.19
C HIS A 94 -13.73 21.42 22.93
N GLY A 95 -14.86 21.88 22.44
CA GLY A 95 -15.41 23.20 22.60
C GLY A 95 -16.89 23.05 22.33
N ASN A 96 -17.68 22.82 23.38
CA ASN A 96 -19.13 22.93 23.30
C ASN A 96 -19.46 24.41 23.07
N LYS A 97 -19.29 24.85 21.83
CA LYS A 97 -20.17 25.80 21.19
C LYS A 97 -21.04 24.94 20.32
N ASP A 98 -22.34 25.16 20.37
CA ASP A 98 -23.29 24.51 19.47
C ASP A 98 -22.70 24.42 18.05
N PRO A 99 -22.91 23.31 17.31
CA PRO A 99 -22.46 23.15 15.91
C PRO A 99 -22.82 24.35 15.01
N GLU A 100 -23.81 25.13 15.41
CA GLU A 100 -24.25 26.39 14.83
C GLU A 100 -23.22 27.53 14.91
N ASP A 101 -22.32 27.55 15.90
CA ASP A 101 -21.44 28.68 16.23
C ASP A 101 -19.99 28.54 15.71
N MET A 102 -19.71 27.49 14.93
CA MET A 102 -18.42 27.33 14.27
C MET A 102 -18.32 28.33 13.10
N PRO A 103 -17.30 29.19 13.03
CA PRO A 103 -17.15 30.12 11.90
C PRO A 103 -17.02 29.34 10.59
N GLN A 104 -17.56 29.88 9.50
CA GLN A 104 -17.67 29.16 8.20
C GLN A 104 -16.34 28.56 7.72
N TRP A 105 -15.22 29.25 7.92
CA TRP A 105 -13.89 28.74 7.57
C TRP A 105 -13.51 27.46 8.36
N ALA A 106 -13.96 27.32 9.60
CA ALA A 106 -13.71 26.15 10.43
C ALA A 106 -14.59 24.96 9.99
N LYS A 107 -15.85 25.22 9.62
CA LYS A 107 -16.74 24.20 9.03
C LYS A 107 -16.14 23.63 7.74
N THR A 108 -15.71 24.50 6.83
CA THR A 108 -15.04 24.10 5.58
C THR A 108 -13.74 23.34 5.83
N LEU A 109 -12.97 23.71 6.86
CA LEU A 109 -11.73 23.00 7.20
C LEU A 109 -12.00 21.58 7.71
N VAL A 110 -13.03 21.40 8.54
CA VAL A 110 -13.46 20.08 9.06
C VAL A 110 -13.95 19.19 7.92
N GLU A 111 -14.82 19.72 7.05
CA GLU A 111 -15.31 19.00 5.87
C GLU A 111 -14.18 18.58 4.93
N ASN A 112 -13.23 19.48 4.65
CA ASN A 112 -12.08 19.17 3.82
C ASN A 112 -11.18 18.11 4.46
N ASN A 113 -10.94 18.17 5.78
CA ASN A 113 -10.20 17.12 6.49
C ASN A 113 -10.90 15.77 6.41
N ALA A 114 -12.21 15.72 6.63
CA ALA A 114 -13.00 14.50 6.52
C ALA A 114 -12.92 13.90 5.11
N LYS A 115 -13.04 14.74 4.06
CA LYS A 115 -12.89 14.31 2.66
C LYS A 115 -11.49 13.78 2.35
N LEU A 116 -10.45 14.44 2.86
CA LEU A 116 -9.06 13.99 2.68
C LEU A 116 -8.81 12.66 3.40
N GLN A 117 -9.33 12.48 4.61
CA GLN A 117 -9.24 11.22 5.35
C GLN A 117 -9.95 10.08 4.60
N GLN A 118 -11.13 10.34 4.04
CA GLN A 118 -11.85 9.37 3.21
C GLN A 118 -11.06 9.00 1.95
N GLN A 119 -10.48 9.98 1.25
CA GLN A 119 -9.65 9.73 0.07
C GLN A 119 -8.39 8.93 0.42
N LEU A 120 -7.74 9.24 1.55
CA LEU A 120 -6.57 8.52 2.02
C LEU A 120 -6.90 7.07 2.39
N ALA A 121 -8.03 6.84 3.06
CA ALA A 121 -8.51 5.50 3.40
C ALA A 121 -8.89 4.68 2.15
N ALA A 122 -9.51 5.31 1.14
CA ALA A 122 -9.78 4.67 -0.13
C ALA A 122 -8.48 4.27 -0.85
N MET A 123 -7.52 5.20 -0.95
CA MET A 123 -6.23 4.95 -1.59
C MET A 123 -5.41 3.86 -0.88
N SER A 124 -5.42 3.84 0.46
CA SER A 124 -4.71 2.79 1.21
C SER A 124 -5.35 1.42 0.96
N THR A 125 -6.67 1.34 0.92
CA THR A 125 -7.42 0.10 0.63
C THR A 125 -7.14 -0.39 -0.79
N GLU A 126 -7.13 0.50 -1.78
CA GLU A 126 -6.78 0.17 -3.17
C GLU A 126 -5.35 -0.33 -3.29
N ARG A 127 -4.39 0.35 -2.64
CA ARG A 127 -2.98 -0.05 -2.64
C ARG A 127 -2.80 -1.44 -2.03
N ILE A 128 -3.36 -1.68 -0.85
CA ILE A 128 -3.31 -3.01 -0.20
C ILE A 128 -3.90 -4.08 -1.13
N THR A 129 -5.04 -3.80 -1.74
CA THR A 129 -5.69 -4.75 -2.66
C THR A 129 -4.84 -5.03 -3.89
N ASN A 130 -4.19 -4.02 -4.46
CA ASN A 130 -3.31 -4.18 -5.62
C ASN A 130 -2.02 -4.95 -5.27
N ASP A 131 -1.39 -4.63 -4.14
CA ASP A 131 -0.21 -5.35 -3.66
C ASP A 131 -0.52 -6.84 -3.43
N ARG A 132 -1.69 -7.14 -2.83
CA ARG A 132 -2.18 -8.51 -2.64
C ARG A 132 -2.46 -9.23 -3.95
N LYS A 133 -3.06 -8.56 -4.94
CA LYS A 133 -3.26 -9.11 -6.29
C LYS A 133 -1.94 -9.46 -6.96
N GLN A 134 -0.94 -8.58 -6.83
CA GLN A 134 0.38 -8.81 -7.39
C GLN A 134 1.05 -10.02 -6.75
N GLN A 135 1.01 -10.15 -5.43
CA GLN A 135 1.55 -11.32 -4.71
C GLN A 135 0.87 -12.62 -5.12
N LEU A 136 -0.47 -12.62 -5.27
CA LEU A 136 -1.20 -13.78 -5.75
C LEU A 136 -0.82 -14.13 -7.20
N SER A 137 -0.73 -13.14 -8.08
CA SER A 137 -0.36 -13.35 -9.48
C SER A 137 1.02 -13.97 -9.65
N ALA A 138 2.00 -13.57 -8.82
CA ALA A 138 3.36 -14.12 -8.85
C ALA A 138 3.41 -15.60 -8.46
N VAL A 139 2.52 -16.06 -7.56
CA VAL A 139 2.40 -17.49 -7.23
C VAL A 139 1.78 -18.25 -8.40
N VAL A 140 0.71 -17.71 -8.96
CA VAL A 140 -0.14 -18.36 -9.96
C VAL A 140 0.49 -18.37 -11.36
N GLU A 141 1.45 -17.50 -11.64
CA GLU A 141 2.18 -17.44 -12.93
C GLU A 141 2.85 -18.77 -13.32
N GLN A 142 3.11 -19.65 -12.35
CA GLN A 142 3.64 -20.99 -12.59
C GLN A 142 2.65 -21.94 -13.29
N LEU A 143 1.35 -21.60 -13.27
CA LEU A 143 0.30 -22.38 -13.92
C LEU A 143 0.11 -21.97 -15.39
N PRO A 144 -0.32 -22.89 -16.27
CA PRO A 144 -0.82 -22.55 -17.60
C PRO A 144 -1.95 -21.51 -17.54
N GLU A 145 -2.00 -20.59 -18.52
CA GLU A 145 -2.92 -19.43 -18.54
C GLU A 145 -4.41 -19.77 -18.27
N HIS A 146 -4.88 -20.92 -18.75
CA HIS A 146 -6.25 -21.36 -18.56
C HIS A 146 -6.60 -21.70 -17.09
N LEU A 147 -5.60 -22.04 -16.27
CA LEU A 147 -5.73 -22.33 -14.84
C LEU A 147 -5.50 -21.10 -13.95
N GLN A 148 -5.03 -19.98 -14.50
CA GLN A 148 -4.80 -18.76 -13.72
C GLN A 148 -6.09 -17.98 -13.44
N LYS A 149 -7.09 -18.10 -14.33
CA LYS A 149 -8.36 -17.35 -14.29
C LYS A 149 -9.15 -17.46 -12.98
N PRO A 150 -9.23 -18.61 -12.29
CA PRO A 150 -9.91 -18.72 -10.99
C PRO A 150 -9.28 -17.83 -9.93
N TYR A 151 -7.95 -17.83 -9.82
CA TYR A 151 -7.22 -17.03 -8.82
C TYR A 151 -7.36 -15.53 -9.07
N ALA A 152 -7.36 -15.10 -10.34
CA ALA A 152 -7.57 -13.70 -10.70
C ALA A 152 -8.94 -13.14 -10.25
N ARG A 153 -9.92 -14.01 -9.99
CA ARG A 153 -11.27 -13.63 -9.51
C ARG A 153 -11.39 -13.63 -7.99
N MET A 154 -10.34 -14.02 -7.27
CA MET A 154 -10.36 -14.08 -5.81
C MET A 154 -10.57 -12.69 -5.21
N LYS A 155 -11.48 -12.58 -4.24
CA LYS A 155 -11.72 -11.33 -3.52
C LYS A 155 -10.62 -11.13 -2.48
N LEU A 156 -9.72 -10.18 -2.71
CA LEU A 156 -8.59 -9.86 -1.82
C LEU A 156 -8.81 -8.59 -0.97
N GLY A 157 -9.85 -7.82 -1.31
CA GLY A 157 -10.22 -6.61 -0.58
C GLY A 157 -10.97 -6.94 0.71
N GLY A 158 -10.67 -6.20 1.77
CA GLY A 158 -11.33 -6.35 3.08
C GLY A 158 -10.83 -7.51 3.94
N LEU A 159 -9.93 -8.36 3.44
CA LEU A 159 -9.25 -9.35 4.28
C LEU A 159 -8.30 -8.65 5.25
N SER A 160 -8.17 -9.18 6.46
CA SER A 160 -7.04 -8.88 7.35
C SER A 160 -5.73 -9.40 6.76
N ASP A 161 -4.60 -8.92 7.26
CA ASP A 161 -3.29 -9.36 6.78
C ASP A 161 -3.02 -10.83 7.09
N GLU A 162 -3.53 -11.34 8.21
CA GLU A 162 -3.42 -12.76 8.57
C GLU A 162 -4.28 -13.64 7.66
N GLU A 163 -5.53 -13.25 7.40
CA GLU A 163 -6.39 -13.98 6.45
C GLU A 163 -5.79 -14.01 5.06
N PHE A 164 -5.28 -12.86 4.58
CA PHE A 164 -4.61 -12.81 3.30
C PHE A 164 -3.37 -13.72 3.26
N LYS A 165 -2.54 -13.70 4.31
CA LYS A 165 -1.36 -14.56 4.40
C LYS A 165 -1.73 -16.04 4.39
N THR A 166 -2.75 -16.46 5.14
CA THR A 166 -3.27 -17.83 5.09
C THR A 166 -3.73 -18.19 3.68
N THR A 167 -4.54 -17.34 3.03
CA THR A 167 -5.00 -17.61 1.66
C THR A 167 -3.84 -17.70 0.67
N LEU A 168 -2.78 -16.93 0.85
CA LEU A 168 -1.61 -16.95 -0.01
C LEU A 168 -0.81 -18.26 0.17
N GLU A 169 -0.68 -18.76 1.40
CA GLU A 169 -0.03 -20.05 1.68
C GLU A 169 -0.84 -21.24 1.15
N ASP A 170 -2.17 -21.19 1.28
CA ASP A 170 -3.06 -22.20 0.70
C ASP A 170 -2.92 -22.24 -0.83
N VAL A 171 -2.93 -21.07 -1.49
CA VAL A 171 -2.74 -20.97 -2.93
C VAL A 171 -1.35 -21.44 -3.36
N LYS A 172 -0.28 -21.11 -2.62
CA LYS A 172 1.07 -21.64 -2.90
C LYS A 172 1.09 -23.17 -2.86
N THR A 173 0.42 -23.76 -1.88
CA THR A 173 0.36 -25.21 -1.70
C THR A 173 -0.40 -25.87 -2.84
N GLU A 174 -1.55 -25.31 -3.22
CA GLU A 174 -2.35 -25.80 -4.33
C GLU A 174 -1.61 -25.67 -5.68
N VAL A 175 -1.08 -24.49 -5.98
CA VAL A 175 -0.31 -24.23 -7.20
C VAL A 175 0.90 -25.15 -7.28
N GLY A 176 1.65 -25.31 -6.20
CA GLY A 176 2.78 -26.24 -6.13
C GLY A 176 2.36 -27.68 -6.45
N GLY A 177 1.26 -28.15 -5.84
CA GLY A 177 0.71 -29.48 -6.11
C GLY A 177 0.27 -29.67 -7.57
N ILE A 178 -0.38 -28.66 -8.18
CA ILE A 178 -0.78 -28.70 -9.59
C ILE A 178 0.45 -28.73 -10.50
N VAL A 179 1.44 -27.88 -10.25
CA VAL A 179 2.69 -27.82 -11.02
C VAL A 179 3.43 -29.15 -10.96
N ASP A 180 3.57 -29.73 -9.77
CA ASP A 180 4.24 -31.02 -9.60
C ASP A 180 3.46 -32.16 -10.26
N ASN A 181 2.13 -32.15 -10.17
CA ASN A 181 1.29 -33.10 -10.89
C ASN A 181 1.41 -32.95 -12.41
N LEU A 182 1.48 -31.73 -12.94
CA LEU A 182 1.68 -31.47 -14.37
C LEU A 182 3.06 -31.97 -14.84
N LYS A 183 4.12 -31.76 -14.05
CA LYS A 183 5.47 -32.29 -14.34
C LYS A 183 5.48 -33.82 -14.34
N GLN A 184 4.80 -34.45 -13.39
CA GLN A 184 4.69 -35.91 -13.30
C GLN A 184 3.79 -36.49 -14.40
N SER A 185 2.75 -35.76 -14.82
CA SER A 185 1.76 -36.16 -15.82
C SER A 185 2.20 -35.91 -17.26
N GLY A 186 3.51 -35.73 -17.53
CA GLY A 186 4.10 -35.49 -18.85
C GLY A 186 3.84 -36.54 -19.95
N LEU A 187 2.80 -37.37 -19.83
CA LEU A 187 2.35 -38.38 -20.78
C LEU A 187 0.85 -38.76 -20.72
N VAL A 188 -0.03 -38.06 -19.98
CA VAL A 188 -1.45 -38.48 -19.88
C VAL A 188 -2.47 -37.33 -19.94
N PHE A 189 -2.51 -36.59 -21.04
CA PHE A 189 -3.72 -35.86 -21.46
C PHE A 189 -4.31 -36.48 -22.73
N ALA A 190 -4.62 -37.77 -22.65
CA ALA A 190 -5.55 -38.41 -23.57
C ALA A 190 -6.69 -39.00 -22.76
N ARG A 191 -7.62 -38.13 -22.35
CA ARG A 191 -8.99 -38.56 -22.09
C ARG A 191 -9.92 -37.53 -22.71
N PRO A 192 -10.48 -37.79 -23.91
CA PRO A 192 -11.48 -36.91 -24.46
C PRO A 192 -12.71 -36.92 -23.52
N LEU A 193 -13.11 -35.72 -23.11
CA LEU A 193 -14.43 -35.47 -22.56
C LEU A 193 -15.45 -35.81 -23.66
N ALA A 194 -16.01 -37.03 -23.54
CA ALA A 194 -17.24 -37.54 -24.15
C ALA A 194 -17.74 -36.86 -25.44
N GLY A 195 -17.54 -37.54 -26.58
CA GLY A 195 -18.32 -37.30 -27.80
C GLY A 195 -17.64 -37.76 -29.08
N GLU A 196 -18.07 -38.92 -29.59
CA GLU A 196 -17.86 -39.45 -30.95
C GLU A 196 -16.55 -40.17 -31.32
N LYS A 197 -16.75 -41.20 -32.17
CA LYS A 197 -15.85 -42.28 -32.57
C LYS A 197 -14.97 -41.90 -33.77
N LYS A 198 -13.85 -42.64 -33.91
CA LYS A 198 -12.90 -42.80 -35.05
C LYS A 198 -11.71 -41.82 -34.99
N ASP A 199 -10.44 -42.22 -35.05
CA ASP A 199 -9.76 -43.43 -35.56
C ASP A 199 -8.60 -43.85 -34.65
N ALA A 200 -8.26 -45.15 -34.69
CA ALA A 200 -7.22 -45.77 -33.88
C ALA A 200 -5.82 -45.25 -34.28
N GLN A 201 -5.11 -44.65 -33.33
CA GLN A 201 -3.71 -44.30 -33.48
C GLN A 201 -2.87 -45.53 -33.07
N GLU A 202 -2.14 -46.10 -34.03
CA GLU A 202 -1.34 -47.31 -33.86
C GLU A 202 -0.33 -47.16 -32.70
N LEU A 203 -0.18 -48.24 -31.92
CA LEU A 203 0.75 -48.33 -30.79
C LEU A 203 2.18 -48.07 -31.26
N SER A 204 2.95 -47.30 -30.49
CA SER A 204 4.35 -47.04 -30.81
C SER A 204 5.15 -48.35 -30.75
N LYS A 205 6.25 -48.42 -31.51
CA LYS A 205 7.10 -49.63 -31.58
C LYS A 205 7.57 -50.12 -30.20
N ALA A 206 7.80 -49.19 -29.28
CA ALA A 206 8.17 -49.48 -27.89
C ALA A 206 7.01 -50.09 -27.07
N GLN A 207 5.76 -49.75 -27.38
CA GLN A 207 4.58 -50.34 -26.73
C GLN A 207 4.31 -51.76 -27.24
N LEU A 208 4.55 -52.03 -28.53
CA LEU A 208 4.48 -53.39 -29.08
C LEU A 208 5.57 -54.29 -28.49
N GLU A 209 6.81 -53.81 -28.37
CA GLU A 209 7.91 -54.58 -27.78
C GLU A 209 7.65 -54.95 -26.31
N ALA A 210 7.09 -54.02 -25.52
CA ALA A 210 6.72 -54.28 -24.12
C ALA A 210 5.58 -55.32 -23.98
N ILE A 211 4.68 -55.41 -24.96
CA ILE A 211 3.61 -56.43 -24.99
C ILE A 211 4.21 -57.79 -25.38
N THR A 212 5.07 -57.84 -26.39
CA THR A 212 5.72 -59.09 -26.82
C THR A 212 6.65 -59.71 -25.76
N HIS A 213 7.13 -58.92 -24.80
CA HIS A 213 7.96 -59.41 -23.70
C HIS A 213 7.16 -59.85 -22.46
N ARG A 214 5.84 -59.64 -22.41
CA ARG A 214 4.99 -60.02 -21.25
C ARG A 214 4.17 -61.30 -21.47
N ASP A 215 4.07 -61.81 -22.69
CA ASP A 215 3.47 -63.13 -22.93
C ASP A 215 4.46 -64.24 -22.59
N GLY A 216 4.18 -64.88 -21.46
CA GLY A 216 5.04 -65.83 -20.80
C GLY A 216 5.45 -67.00 -21.67
N THR A 217 6.69 -67.41 -21.48
CA THR A 217 7.10 -68.80 -21.66
C THR A 217 6.12 -69.70 -20.93
N ALA A 218 5.37 -70.51 -21.67
CA ALA A 218 4.60 -71.60 -21.08
C ALA A 218 5.57 -72.56 -20.40
N SER A 219 5.67 -72.49 -19.06
CA SER A 219 6.21 -73.60 -18.28
C SER A 219 5.22 -74.74 -18.43
N LYS A 220 5.67 -75.82 -19.09
CA LYS A 220 4.95 -77.08 -19.06
C LYS A 220 4.91 -77.55 -17.60
N ASP A 221 3.73 -78.02 -17.22
CA ASP A 221 3.40 -78.70 -15.96
C ASP A 221 3.02 -77.82 -14.75
N GLY A 222 1.70 -77.78 -14.50
CA GLY A 222 1.13 -77.71 -13.15
C GLY A 222 0.41 -76.42 -12.75
N GLN A 223 -0.91 -76.35 -12.96
CA GLN A 223 -1.79 -75.33 -12.37
C GLN A 223 -1.75 -75.35 -10.83
N PRO A 224 -1.92 -74.17 -10.20
CA PRO A 224 -3.06 -73.99 -9.31
C PRO A 224 -3.78 -72.64 -9.50
N PHE A 225 -4.92 -72.56 -8.81
CA PHE A 225 -5.88 -71.46 -8.69
C PHE A 225 -5.26 -70.08 -8.40
#